data_AF-A0A379Z0A1-F1
#
_entry.id   AF-A0A379Z0A1-F1
#
_cell.length_a   1.000
_cell.length_b   1.000
_cell.length_c   1.000
_cell.angle_alpha   90.00
_cell.angle_beta   90.00
_cell.angle_gamma   90.00
#
_symmetry.space_group_name_H-M   'P 1'
#
loop_
_entity.id
_entity.type
_entity.pdbx_description
1 polymer ?
#
loop_
_entity_poly.entity_id
_entity_poly.type
_entity_poly.pdbx_seq_one_letter_code
_entity_poly.pdbx_strand_id
1 'polypeptide(L)'
;MEVNQEQSQRRGAKKIRFDNQELVKTSFWVSQIFMIIATVAGVYLAAQEGLSQAIKFDSLTNMQNNYHLQHSLYEELKDNVTVMTEYAERIEKEKPYNIKEYHPVMADFVWQNMKYSAYTLETPSDILSGARRFYMGSEDIVGKIERKFYGPSFGTKQLRVLIEEVETKTLPKLEQSYKKMADELKRAGIDVN
;
A
#
# COMPACT_ATOMS: atom_id res chain seq x y z
N MET A 1 99.96 -17.02 -55.90
CA MET A 1 99.01 -17.63 -56.85
C MET A 1 97.64 -17.46 -56.22
N GLU A 2 96.98 -16.34 -56.52
CA GLU A 2 96.03 -16.18 -57.65
C GLU A 2 94.80 -17.08 -57.46
N VAL A 3 93.54 -16.68 -57.57
CA VAL A 3 92.79 -15.49 -58.05
C VAL A 3 91.36 -15.77 -57.54
N ASN A 4 90.74 -14.88 -56.77
CA ASN A 4 89.69 -13.93 -57.18
C ASN A 4 88.30 -14.53 -57.52
N GLN A 5 87.27 -13.74 -57.18
CA GLN A 5 85.86 -13.81 -57.59
C GLN A 5 85.02 -14.84 -56.82
N GLU A 6 83.91 -14.50 -56.18
CA GLU A 6 82.86 -13.62 -56.69
C GLU A 6 82.03 -13.02 -55.55
N GLN A 7 81.74 -11.73 -55.69
CA GLN A 7 80.75 -10.99 -54.93
C GLN A 7 79.38 -11.62 -55.13
N SER A 8 78.81 -12.27 -54.11
CA SER A 8 77.38 -12.58 -54.09
C SER A 8 76.72 -11.88 -52.91
N GLN A 9 76.17 -10.71 -53.24
CA GLN A 9 75.16 -9.93 -52.56
C GLN A 9 74.52 -10.63 -51.34
N ARG A 10 74.94 -10.26 -50.13
CA ARG A 10 74.12 -10.44 -48.93
C ARG A 10 72.94 -9.48 -49.03
N ARG A 11 71.90 -9.87 -49.78
CA ARG A 11 70.60 -9.22 -49.76
C ARG A 11 70.05 -9.37 -48.35
N GLY A 12 70.17 -8.31 -47.56
CA GLY A 12 69.44 -8.20 -46.31
C GLY A 12 67.97 -8.45 -46.61
N ALA A 13 67.44 -9.56 -46.07
CA ALA A 13 66.01 -9.81 -46.07
C ALA A 13 65.36 -8.62 -45.35
N LYS A 14 64.77 -7.71 -46.11
CA LYS A 14 63.91 -6.66 -45.57
C LYS A 14 62.73 -7.39 -44.94
N LYS A 15 62.80 -7.64 -43.63
CA LYS A 15 61.65 -8.06 -42.84
C LYS A 15 60.58 -6.98 -43.07
N ILE A 16 59.56 -7.31 -43.85
CA ILE A 16 58.34 -6.51 -43.90
C ILE A 16 57.74 -6.64 -42.51
N ARG A 17 58.01 -5.64 -41.66
CA ARG A 17 57.29 -5.46 -40.41
C ARG A 17 55.92 -4.95 -40.84
N PHE A 18 54.92 -5.82 -40.85
CA PHE A 18 53.53 -5.37 -40.84
C PHE A 18 53.38 -4.47 -39.62
N ASP A 19 52.95 -3.23 -39.86
CA ASP A 19 52.81 -2.22 -38.83
C ASP A 19 51.60 -2.55 -37.96
N ASN A 20 51.80 -3.51 -37.05
CA ASN A 20 50.79 -3.94 -36.09
C ASN A 20 50.48 -2.84 -35.06
N GLN A 21 51.17 -1.68 -35.09
CA GLN A 21 50.87 -0.58 -34.17
C GLN A 21 49.45 -0.02 -34.38
N GLU A 22 48.94 0.00 -35.62
CA GLU A 22 47.57 0.48 -35.89
C GLU A 22 46.50 -0.52 -35.43
N LEU A 23 46.74 -1.82 -35.59
CA LEU A 23 45.86 -2.88 -35.06
C LEU A 23 45.85 -2.91 -33.53
N VAL A 24 47.01 -2.69 -32.89
CA VAL A 24 47.11 -2.59 -31.43
C VAL A 24 46.42 -1.34 -30.89
N LYS A 25 46.55 -0.19 -31.57
CA LYS A 25 45.84 1.05 -31.20
C LYS A 25 44.32 0.93 -31.41
N THR A 26 43.89 0.28 -32.49
CA THR A 26 42.46 0.08 -32.78
C THR A 26 41.82 -0.90 -31.80
N SER A 27 42.49 -2.01 -31.49
CA SER A 27 42.00 -2.97 -30.47
C SER A 27 41.96 -2.37 -29.07
N PHE A 28 42.91 -1.49 -28.72
CA PHE A 28 42.87 -0.73 -27.47
C PHE A 28 41.65 0.20 -27.40
N TRP A 29 41.38 0.97 -28.45
CA TRP A 29 40.23 1.90 -28.46
C TRP A 29 38.88 1.16 -28.44
N VAL A 30 38.78 0.04 -29.16
CA VAL A 30 37.60 -0.83 -29.13
C VAL A 30 37.40 -1.41 -27.73
N SER A 31 38.46 -1.92 -27.09
CA SER A 31 38.39 -2.43 -25.71
C SER A 31 37.95 -1.34 -24.72
N GLN A 32 38.44 -0.12 -24.87
CA GLN A 32 38.07 0.99 -24.00
C GLN A 32 36.59 1.38 -24.17
N ILE A 33 36.08 1.39 -25.39
CA ILE A 33 34.65 1.62 -25.64
C ILE A 33 33.80 0.52 -25.03
N PHE A 34 34.18 -0.74 -25.22
CA PHE A 34 33.48 -1.86 -24.58
C PHE A 34 33.51 -1.75 -23.04
N MET A 35 34.62 -1.34 -22.45
CA MET A 35 34.74 -1.11 -21.02
C MET A 35 33.80 0.02 -20.53
N ILE A 36 33.75 1.14 -21.25
CA ILE A 36 32.84 2.25 -20.94
C ILE A 36 31.38 1.79 -21.04
N ILE A 37 31.01 1.12 -22.14
CA ILE A 37 29.66 0.59 -22.35
C ILE A 37 29.30 -0.41 -21.23
N ALA A 38 30.21 -1.32 -20.89
CA ALA A 38 29.99 -2.30 -19.82
C ALA A 38 29.80 -1.63 -18.45
N THR A 39 30.55 -0.57 -18.16
CA THR A 39 30.43 0.18 -16.89
C THR A 39 29.10 0.91 -16.82
N VAL A 40 28.72 1.62 -17.89
CA VAL A 40 27.44 2.33 -17.97
C VAL A 40 26.26 1.35 -17.91
N ALA A 41 26.33 0.24 -18.65
CA ALA A 41 25.31 -0.80 -18.62
C ALA A 41 25.20 -1.46 -17.22
N GLY A 42 26.34 -1.73 -16.56
CA GLY A 42 26.37 -2.30 -15.22
C GLY A 42 25.71 -1.39 -14.18
N VAL A 43 26.03 -0.10 -14.20
CA VAL A 43 25.41 0.90 -13.32
C VAL A 43 23.92 1.06 -13.62
N TYR A 44 23.53 1.10 -14.90
CA TYR A 44 22.13 1.21 -15.31
C TYR A 44 21.28 0.04 -14.81
N LEU A 45 21.75 -1.20 -14.99
CA LEU A 45 21.03 -2.38 -14.52
C LEU A 45 20.93 -2.43 -12.99
N ALA A 46 22.02 -2.09 -12.28
CA ALA A 46 22.00 -2.02 -10.82
C ALA A 46 21.03 -0.95 -10.30
N ALA A 47 20.99 0.22 -10.95
CA ALA A 47 20.06 1.30 -10.62
C ALA A 47 18.59 0.92 -10.92
N GLN A 48 18.34 0.21 -12.03
CA GLN A 48 17.01 -0.27 -12.39
C GLN A 48 16.47 -1.28 -11.37
N GLU A 49 17.30 -2.23 -10.94
CA GLU A 49 16.93 -3.20 -9.89
C GLU A 49 16.71 -2.50 -8.54
N GLY A 50 17.55 -1.53 -8.18
CA GLY A 50 17.39 -0.72 -6.97
C GLY A 50 16.07 0.05 -6.92
N LEU A 51 15.71 0.75 -8.02
CA LEU A 51 14.45 1.48 -8.12
C LEU A 51 13.23 0.53 -8.07
N SER A 52 13.29 -0.59 -8.79
CA SER A 52 12.24 -1.61 -8.79
C SER A 52 11.99 -2.15 -7.38
N GLN A 53 13.05 -2.43 -6.64
CA GLN A 53 12.96 -2.89 -5.26
C GLN A 53 12.41 -1.80 -4.33
N ALA A 54 12.83 -0.54 -4.49
CA ALA A 54 12.33 0.58 -3.71
C ALA A 54 10.82 0.83 -3.91
N ILE A 55 10.35 0.82 -5.16
CA ILE A 55 8.91 0.97 -5.47
C ILE A 55 8.10 -0.17 -4.84
N LYS A 56 8.59 -1.42 -4.93
CA LYS A 56 7.93 -2.56 -4.27
C LYS A 56 7.87 -2.37 -2.76
N PHE A 57 8.97 -1.94 -2.14
CA PHE A 57 9.03 -1.69 -0.71
C PHE A 57 8.05 -0.59 -0.27
N ASP A 58 7.99 0.54 -0.98
CA ASP A 58 7.04 1.62 -0.69
C ASP A 58 5.60 1.14 -0.84
N SER A 59 5.30 0.39 -1.90
CA SER A 59 3.96 -0.18 -2.12
C SER A 59 3.54 -1.13 -0.99
N LEU A 60 4.46 -2.00 -0.54
CA LEU A 60 4.20 -2.92 0.57
C LEU A 60 4.02 -2.18 1.90
N THR A 61 4.83 -1.15 2.14
CA THR A 61 4.72 -0.30 3.33
C THR A 61 3.39 0.45 3.38
N ASN A 62 2.97 1.03 2.25
CA ASN A 62 1.67 1.71 2.14
C ASN A 62 0.52 0.73 2.37
N MET A 63 0.58 -0.47 1.78
CA MET A 63 -0.42 -1.52 2.00
C MET A 63 -0.47 -1.97 3.47
N GLN A 64 0.67 -2.10 4.16
CA GLN A 64 0.70 -2.40 5.59
C GLN A 64 0.04 -1.30 6.43
N ASN A 65 0.34 -0.03 6.13
CA ASN A 65 -0.27 1.09 6.85
C ASN A 65 -1.79 1.17 6.60
N ASN A 66 -2.23 0.95 5.36
CA ASN A 66 -3.64 0.90 5.02
C ASN A 66 -4.35 -0.31 5.66
N TYR A 67 -3.67 -1.47 5.77
CA TYR A 67 -4.15 -2.62 6.53
C TYR A 67 -4.44 -2.26 7.98
N HIS A 68 -3.48 -1.68 8.70
CA HIS A 68 -3.67 -1.32 10.11
C HIS A 68 -4.77 -0.28 10.29
N LEU A 69 -4.88 0.68 9.38
CA LEU A 69 -5.94 1.69 9.39
C LEU A 69 -7.33 1.06 9.24
N GLN A 70 -7.49 0.19 8.23
CA GLN A 70 -8.77 -0.47 7.96
C GLN A 70 -9.14 -1.49 9.04
N HIS A 71 -8.18 -2.23 9.58
CA HIS A 71 -8.40 -3.12 10.70
C HIS A 71 -8.83 -2.36 11.97
N SER A 72 -8.17 -1.23 12.26
CA SER A 72 -8.54 -0.38 13.40
C SER A 72 -9.95 0.22 13.24
N LEU A 73 -10.31 0.65 12.02
CA LEU A 73 -11.66 1.13 11.72
C LEU A 73 -12.69 0.02 11.89
N TYR A 74 -12.35 -1.22 11.52
CA TYR A 74 -13.24 -2.37 11.66
C TYR A 74 -13.58 -2.64 13.12
N GLU A 75 -12.57 -2.72 14.00
CA GLU A 75 -12.81 -2.95 15.42
C GLU A 75 -13.61 -1.80 16.05
N GLU A 76 -13.27 -0.54 15.75
CA GLU A 76 -14.04 0.62 16.22
C GLU A 76 -15.52 0.57 15.77
N LEU A 77 -15.75 0.30 14.49
CA LEU A 77 -17.11 0.25 13.94
C LEU A 77 -17.93 -0.92 14.52
N LYS A 78 -17.30 -2.07 14.70
CA LYS A 78 -17.91 -3.27 15.30
C LYS A 78 -18.28 -3.05 16.77
N ASP A 79 -17.41 -2.41 17.54
CA ASP A 79 -17.70 -2.05 18.93
C ASP A 79 -18.86 -1.05 19.00
N ASN A 80 -18.87 -0.04 18.12
CA ASN A 80 -19.96 0.94 18.08
C ASN A 80 -21.30 0.34 17.65
N VAL A 81 -21.29 -0.63 16.74
CA VAL A 81 -22.49 -1.42 16.39
C VAL A 81 -23.03 -2.13 17.64
N THR A 82 -22.17 -2.70 18.46
CA THR A 82 -22.55 -3.34 19.73
C THR A 82 -23.17 -2.32 20.69
N VAL A 83 -22.52 -1.18 20.91
CA VAL A 83 -23.02 -0.09 21.76
C VAL A 83 -24.42 0.39 21.33
N MET A 84 -24.62 0.58 20.02
CA MET A 84 -25.92 1.03 19.50
C MET A 84 -27.00 -0.04 19.59
N THR A 85 -26.62 -1.31 19.44
CA THR A 85 -27.53 -2.44 19.61
C THR A 85 -28.01 -2.53 21.06
N GLU A 86 -27.10 -2.43 22.02
CA GLU A 86 -27.42 -2.42 23.45
C GLU A 86 -28.33 -1.24 23.83
N TYR A 87 -28.05 -0.05 23.29
CA TYR A 87 -28.91 1.11 23.50
C TYR A 87 -30.33 0.92 22.95
N ALA A 88 -30.45 0.40 21.72
CA ALA A 88 -31.75 0.11 21.11
C ALA A 88 -32.55 -0.90 21.94
N GLU A 89 -31.89 -1.95 22.41
CA GLU A 89 -32.51 -2.96 23.28
C GLU A 89 -32.94 -2.39 24.62
N ARG A 90 -32.11 -1.57 25.26
CA ARG A 90 -32.42 -0.96 26.55
C ARG A 90 -33.67 -0.09 26.46
N ILE A 91 -33.77 0.76 25.44
CA ILE A 91 -34.95 1.61 25.23
C ILE A 91 -36.23 0.77 25.07
N GLU A 92 -36.17 -0.31 24.29
CA GLU A 92 -37.33 -1.16 24.03
C GLU A 92 -37.78 -1.95 25.26
N LYS A 93 -36.82 -2.51 26.01
CA LYS A 93 -37.07 -3.38 27.17
C LYS A 93 -37.47 -2.58 28.41
N GLU A 94 -36.68 -1.58 28.77
CA GLU A 94 -36.82 -0.85 30.04
C GLU A 94 -37.80 0.33 29.93
N LYS A 95 -38.01 0.86 28.72
CA LYS A 95 -38.86 2.04 28.45
C LYS A 95 -38.59 3.17 29.45
N PRO A 96 -37.32 3.60 29.59
CA PRO A 96 -36.95 4.53 30.65
C PRO A 96 -37.68 5.86 30.49
N TYR A 97 -38.09 6.45 31.62
CA TYR A 97 -38.71 7.77 31.63
C TYR A 97 -37.75 8.86 31.15
N ASN A 98 -36.47 8.73 31.49
CA ASN A 98 -35.40 9.64 31.09
C ASN A 98 -34.39 8.96 30.16
N ILE A 99 -34.66 8.94 28.86
CA ILE A 99 -33.80 8.27 27.87
C ILE A 99 -32.40 8.90 27.78
N LYS A 100 -32.28 10.20 28.04
CA LYS A 100 -31.01 10.95 27.94
C LYS A 100 -29.93 10.47 28.92
N GLU A 101 -30.34 9.86 30.03
CA GLU A 101 -29.40 9.30 31.01
C GLU A 101 -28.64 8.09 30.46
N TYR A 102 -29.18 7.46 29.42
CA TYR A 102 -28.63 6.29 28.76
C TYR A 102 -28.02 6.60 27.40
N HIS A 103 -27.61 7.85 27.17
CA HIS A 103 -26.99 8.27 25.91
C HIS A 103 -25.82 7.34 25.54
N PRO A 104 -25.83 6.72 24.35
CA PRO A 104 -24.76 5.83 23.91
C PRO A 104 -23.53 6.63 23.51
N VAL A 105 -22.35 6.22 23.99
CA VAL A 105 -21.07 6.84 23.63
C VAL A 105 -20.36 5.95 22.62
N MET A 106 -20.24 6.44 21.38
CA MET A 106 -19.44 5.78 20.35
C MET A 106 -17.97 6.20 20.47
N ALA A 107 -17.07 5.25 20.23
CA ALA A 107 -15.67 5.56 19.95
C ALA A 107 -15.56 6.11 18.53
N ASP A 108 -14.89 7.24 18.33
CA ASP A 108 -14.67 7.81 16.99
C ASP A 108 -13.20 8.17 16.74
N PHE A 109 -12.29 7.70 17.60
CA PHE A 109 -10.88 8.06 17.54
C PHE A 109 -10.26 7.72 16.18
N VAL A 110 -10.43 6.49 15.69
CA VAL A 110 -9.89 6.06 14.41
C VAL A 110 -10.55 6.86 13.30
N TRP A 111 -11.89 6.91 13.26
CA TRP A 111 -12.63 7.67 12.27
C TRP A 111 -12.20 9.15 12.18
N GLN A 112 -12.02 9.82 13.31
CA GLN A 112 -11.59 11.22 13.35
C GLN A 112 -10.15 11.42 12.90
N ASN A 113 -9.27 10.44 13.17
CA ASN A 113 -7.87 10.52 12.77
C ASN A 113 -7.65 10.14 11.31
N MET A 114 -8.57 9.41 10.67
CA MET A 114 -8.49 9.07 9.25
C MET A 114 -8.32 10.30 8.34
N LYS A 115 -8.94 11.44 8.66
CA LYS A 115 -8.78 12.67 7.85
C LYS A 115 -7.34 13.19 7.77
N TYR A 116 -6.47 12.75 8.68
CA TYR A 116 -5.04 13.10 8.71
C TYR A 116 -4.14 12.01 8.14
N SER A 117 -4.69 10.83 7.81
CA SER A 117 -3.94 9.73 7.22
C SER A 117 -3.93 9.85 5.70
N ALA A 118 -2.73 9.86 5.11
CA ALA A 118 -2.58 9.79 3.65
C ALA A 118 -3.18 8.50 3.06
N TYR A 119 -3.28 7.45 3.86
CA TYR A 119 -3.77 6.12 3.46
C TYR A 119 -5.30 6.01 3.45
N THR A 120 -6.02 6.98 4.02
CA THR A 120 -7.50 6.95 4.03
C THR A 120 -8.08 6.98 2.62
N LEU A 121 -7.45 7.71 1.70
CA LEU A 121 -7.93 7.78 0.32
C LEU A 121 -7.70 6.49 -0.47
N GLU A 122 -6.87 5.58 0.04
CA GLU A 122 -6.69 4.23 -0.51
C GLU A 122 -7.77 3.25 0.00
N THR A 123 -8.57 3.65 1.00
CA THR A 123 -9.71 2.85 1.46
C THR A 123 -10.87 2.99 0.47
N PRO A 124 -11.55 1.88 0.08
CA PRO A 124 -12.71 1.93 -0.79
C PRO A 124 -13.78 2.95 -0.33
N SER A 125 -14.28 3.74 -1.27
CA SER A 125 -15.17 4.87 -0.98
C SER A 125 -16.53 4.44 -0.41
N ASP A 126 -16.98 3.24 -0.72
CA ASP A 126 -18.21 2.66 -0.20
C ASP A 126 -18.11 2.27 1.28
N ILE A 127 -16.94 1.81 1.73
CA ILE A 127 -16.63 1.59 3.15
C ILE A 127 -16.67 2.92 3.90
N LEU A 128 -15.92 3.93 3.44
CA LEU A 128 -15.87 5.25 4.08
C LEU A 128 -17.25 5.90 4.16
N SER A 129 -18.03 5.77 3.08
CA SER A 129 -19.39 6.28 3.02
C SER A 129 -20.36 5.52 3.92
N GLY A 130 -20.14 4.22 4.13
CA GLY A 130 -20.90 3.39 5.05
C GLY A 130 -20.64 3.77 6.51
N ALA A 131 -19.36 3.85 6.90
CA ALA A 131 -18.95 4.28 8.24
C ALA A 131 -19.46 5.69 8.56
N ARG A 132 -19.29 6.64 7.63
CA ARG A 132 -19.83 8.00 7.78
C ARG A 132 -21.33 8.01 8.02
N ARG A 133 -22.09 7.24 7.23
CA ARG A 133 -23.55 7.15 7.35
C ARG A 133 -23.96 6.58 8.70
N PHE A 134 -23.22 5.59 9.21
CA PHE A 134 -23.45 5.04 10.53
C PHE A 134 -23.23 6.08 11.63
N TYR A 135 -22.07 6.73 11.69
CA TYR A 135 -21.78 7.74 12.71
C TYR A 135 -22.82 8.87 12.72
N MET A 136 -23.05 9.48 11.55
CA MET A 136 -24.01 10.59 11.43
C MET A 136 -25.45 10.15 11.68
N GLY A 137 -25.84 8.97 11.18
CA GLY A 137 -27.19 8.46 11.31
C GLY A 137 -27.52 8.06 12.75
N SER A 138 -26.59 7.41 13.44
CA SER A 138 -26.74 7.02 14.84
C SER A 138 -26.90 8.25 15.73
N GLU A 139 -26.04 9.27 15.57
CA GLU A 139 -26.12 10.52 16.33
C GLU A 139 -27.47 11.25 16.09
N ASP A 140 -27.90 11.35 14.84
CA ASP A 140 -29.18 11.98 14.48
C ASP A 140 -30.39 11.23 15.07
N ILE A 141 -30.42 9.90 14.94
CA ILE A 141 -31.52 9.08 15.47
C ILE A 141 -31.56 9.14 16.99
N VAL A 142 -30.42 8.97 17.67
CA VAL A 142 -30.30 9.09 19.14
C VAL A 142 -30.79 10.46 19.59
N GLY A 143 -30.31 11.53 18.96
CA GLY A 143 -30.72 12.89 19.27
C GLY A 143 -32.21 13.13 19.07
N LYS A 144 -32.85 12.51 18.06
CA LYS A 144 -34.29 12.61 17.81
C LYS A 144 -35.12 11.80 18.81
N ILE A 145 -34.64 10.65 19.27
CA ILE A 145 -35.28 9.87 20.35
C ILE A 145 -35.26 10.71 21.64
N GLU A 146 -34.10 11.24 22.01
CA GLU A 146 -33.90 12.00 23.25
C GLU A 146 -34.69 13.31 23.31
N ARG A 147 -34.89 13.95 22.15
CA ARG A 147 -35.73 15.15 22.00
C ARG A 147 -37.22 14.83 21.90
N LYS A 148 -37.61 13.55 21.99
CA LYS A 148 -39.00 13.05 21.83
C LYS A 148 -39.60 13.37 20.45
N PHE A 149 -38.77 13.67 19.44
CA PHE A 149 -39.23 13.83 18.07
C PHE A 149 -39.59 12.46 17.47
N TYR A 150 -38.76 11.46 17.73
CA TYR A 150 -39.11 10.06 17.49
C TYR A 150 -39.66 9.43 18.76
N GLY A 151 -40.79 8.74 18.63
CA GLY A 151 -41.24 7.81 19.65
C GLY A 151 -40.20 6.70 19.83
N PRO A 152 -39.96 6.20 21.06
CA PRO A 152 -38.91 5.22 21.35
C PRO A 152 -38.90 4.03 20.39
N SER A 153 -40.05 3.38 20.17
CA SER A 153 -40.17 2.24 19.26
C SER A 153 -39.87 2.56 17.79
N PHE A 154 -40.22 3.76 17.32
CA PHE A 154 -39.91 4.16 15.95
C PHE A 154 -38.42 4.45 15.80
N GLY A 155 -37.84 5.18 16.76
CA GLY A 155 -36.42 5.51 16.74
C GLY A 155 -35.53 4.27 16.85
N THR A 156 -35.83 3.33 17.75
CA THR A 156 -35.07 2.07 17.86
C THR A 156 -35.20 1.23 16.60
N LYS A 157 -36.37 1.21 15.96
CA LYS A 157 -36.54 0.55 14.66
C LYS A 157 -35.65 1.16 13.57
N GLN A 158 -35.58 2.49 13.48
CA GLN A 158 -34.68 3.16 12.52
C GLN A 158 -33.21 2.87 12.84
N LEU A 159 -32.85 2.87 14.13
CA LEU A 159 -31.49 2.55 14.57
C LEU A 159 -31.11 1.10 14.20
N ARG A 160 -32.02 0.14 14.38
CA ARG A 160 -31.81 -1.25 13.98
C ARG A 160 -31.61 -1.42 12.47
N VAL A 161 -32.34 -0.68 11.64
CA VAL A 161 -32.12 -0.68 10.18
C VAL A 161 -30.73 -0.16 9.82
N LEU A 162 -30.27 0.89 10.50
CA LEU A 162 -28.94 1.44 10.30
C LEU A 162 -27.83 0.46 10.75
N ILE A 163 -28.02 -0.19 11.89
CA ILE A 163 -27.14 -1.25 12.41
C ILE A 163 -27.06 -2.41 11.40
N GLU A 164 -28.21 -2.92 10.96
CA GLU A 164 -28.29 -4.02 10.01
C GLU A 164 -27.58 -3.70 8.69
N GLU A 165 -27.70 -2.46 8.19
CA GLU A 165 -26.99 -2.04 6.98
C GLU A 165 -25.47 -2.12 7.15
N VAL A 166 -24.94 -1.71 8.31
CA VAL A 166 -23.51 -1.77 8.60
C VAL A 166 -23.04 -3.20 8.77
N GLU A 167 -23.75 -4.01 9.55
CA GLU A 167 -23.41 -5.40 9.81
C GLU A 167 -23.42 -6.27 8.55
N THR A 168 -24.38 -6.04 7.66
CA THR A 168 -24.56 -6.89 6.47
C THR A 168 -23.79 -6.40 5.26
N LYS A 169 -23.45 -5.09 5.18
CA LYS A 169 -22.78 -4.52 4.02
C LYS A 169 -21.40 -3.94 4.33
N THR A 170 -21.30 -3.06 5.32
CA THR A 170 -20.06 -2.27 5.52
C THR A 170 -18.98 -3.09 6.23
N LEU A 171 -19.29 -3.72 7.36
CA LEU A 171 -18.33 -4.53 8.12
C LEU A 171 -17.75 -5.69 7.30
N PRO A 172 -18.55 -6.49 6.55
CA PRO A 172 -18.01 -7.59 5.74
C PRO A 172 -17.09 -7.11 4.62
N LYS A 173 -17.42 -5.97 3.97
CA LYS A 173 -16.56 -5.38 2.93
C LYS A 173 -15.24 -4.88 3.51
N LEU A 174 -15.30 -4.22 4.67
CA LEU A 174 -14.11 -3.74 5.36
C LEU A 174 -13.23 -4.91 5.80
N GLU A 175 -13.84 -5.96 6.35
CA GLU A 175 -13.16 -7.20 6.71
C GLU A 175 -12.48 -7.87 5.52
N GLN A 176 -13.19 -8.02 4.41
CA GLN A 176 -12.63 -8.56 3.18
C GLN A 176 -11.47 -7.71 2.66
N SER A 177 -11.60 -6.38 2.72
CA SER A 177 -10.60 -5.45 2.23
C SER A 177 -9.27 -5.59 3.00
N TYR A 178 -9.31 -5.55 4.34
CA TYR A 178 -8.07 -5.71 5.11
C TYR A 178 -7.51 -7.13 5.07
N LYS A 179 -8.36 -8.18 5.04
CA LYS A 179 -7.86 -9.56 4.92
C LYS A 179 -7.14 -9.81 3.60
N LYS A 180 -7.65 -9.23 2.52
CA LYS A 180 -6.96 -9.29 1.22
C LYS A 180 -5.57 -8.65 1.29
N MET A 181 -5.45 -7.49 1.94
CA MET A 181 -4.14 -6.85 2.16
C MET A 181 -3.23 -7.72 3.03
N ALA A 182 -3.75 -8.34 4.09
CA ALA A 182 -2.99 -9.27 4.93
C ALA A 182 -2.45 -10.46 4.13
N ASP A 183 -3.28 -11.05 3.26
CA ASP A 183 -2.87 -12.15 2.38
C ASP A 183 -1.78 -11.72 1.38
N GLU A 184 -1.90 -10.51 0.81
CA GLU A 184 -0.91 -9.94 -0.11
C GLU A 184 0.42 -9.65 0.59
N LEU A 185 0.38 -9.06 1.80
CA LEU A 185 1.55 -8.82 2.64
C LEU A 185 2.24 -10.13 3.04
N LYS A 186 1.46 -11.13 3.45
CA LYS A 186 1.98 -12.45 3.83
C LYS A 186 2.68 -13.16 2.67
N ARG A 187 2.11 -13.07 1.45
CA ARG A 187 2.77 -13.59 0.23
C ARG A 187 4.08 -12.87 -0.09
N ALA A 188 4.20 -11.61 0.30
CA ALA A 188 5.43 -10.83 0.20
C ALA A 188 6.42 -11.07 1.36
N GLY A 189 6.09 -11.97 2.30
CA GLY A 189 6.93 -12.29 3.45
C GLY A 189 6.82 -11.29 4.61
N ILE A 190 5.81 -10.41 4.60
CA ILE A 190 5.51 -9.46 5.67
C ILE A 190 4.35 -10.02 6.49
N ASP A 191 4.59 -10.25 7.78
CA ASP A 191 3.54 -10.70 8.69
C ASP A 191 2.83 -9.51 9.33
N VAL A 192 1.51 -9.56 9.32
CA VAL A 192 0.65 -8.57 9.98
C VAL A 192 -0.24 -9.34 10.94
N ASN A 193 0.05 -9.16 12.24
CA ASN A 193 -0.68 -9.80 13.34
C ASN A 193 -2.09 -9.24 13.49
#